data_AF-A0A7A6SAN4-F1
#
_entry.id   AF-A0A7A6SAN4-F1
#
_cell.length_a   1.000
_cell.length_b   1.000
_cell.length_c   1.000
_cell.angle_alpha   90.00
_cell.angle_beta   90.00
_cell.angle_gamma   90.00
#
_symmetry.space_group_name_H-M   'P 1'
#
loop_
_entity.id
_entity.type
_entity.pdbx_description
1 polymer ?
#
loop_
_entity_poly.entity_id
_entity_poly.type
_entity_poly.pdbx_seq_one_letter_code
_entity_poly.pdbx_strand_id
1 'polypeptide(L)'
;FDFPCVPEISGPQPGNDEKSWQRDFLALTNARGTFDPWDTQTCQPCTLEGIVSRNHDAFSVADFSHNVFKYVRKNHVKTTVHWKRHWQRARMAHEFVYGEQS
;
A
#
# COMPACT_ATOMS: atom_id res chain seq x y z
N PHE A 1 -9.58 21.28 -11.22
CA PHE A 1 -9.94 19.88 -10.99
C PHE A 1 -8.87 19.33 -10.07
N ASP A 2 -9.20 19.04 -8.82
CA ASP A 2 -8.26 18.42 -7.89
C ASP A 2 -8.42 16.91 -7.96
N PHE A 3 -7.32 16.21 -8.21
CA PHE A 3 -7.29 14.76 -8.14
C PHE A 3 -7.21 14.35 -6.66
N PRO A 4 -7.89 13.25 -6.26
CA PRO A 4 -7.76 12.74 -4.91
C PRO A 4 -6.30 12.36 -4.65
N CYS A 5 -5.75 12.85 -3.54
CA CYS A 5 -4.43 12.45 -3.07
C CYS A 5 -4.50 11.09 -2.38
N VAL A 6 -3.35 10.41 -2.30
CA VAL A 6 -3.22 9.20 -1.47
C VAL A 6 -3.52 9.58 0.00
N PRO A 7 -4.26 8.75 0.74
CA PRO A 7 -4.54 9.00 2.15
C PRO A 7 -3.26 9.11 2.99
N GLU A 8 -3.22 10.10 3.88
CA GLU A 8 -2.16 10.25 4.88
C GLU A 8 -2.50 9.45 6.14
N ILE A 9 -1.50 8.78 6.71
CA ILE A 9 -1.64 7.96 7.92
C ILE A 9 -0.73 8.56 9.00
N SER A 10 -1.29 8.85 10.17
CA SER A 10 -0.49 9.29 11.32
C SER A 10 0.41 8.14 11.79
N GLY A 11 1.72 8.33 11.64
CA GLY A 11 2.73 7.36 12.05
C GLY A 11 3.21 7.54 13.50
N PRO A 12 3.92 6.55 14.05
CA PRO A 12 4.66 6.72 15.30
C PRO A 12 5.72 7.83 15.14
N GLN A 13 5.85 8.67 16.18
CA GLN A 13 6.85 9.73 16.19
C GLN A 13 8.26 9.13 16.32
N PRO A 14 9.28 9.67 15.63
CA PRO A 14 10.66 9.25 15.81
C PRO A 14 11.07 9.39 17.28
N GLY A 15 11.70 8.36 17.83
CA GLY A 15 12.18 8.34 19.21
C GLY A 15 13.48 7.53 19.33
N ASN A 16 14.01 7.43 20.55
CA ASN A 16 15.28 6.74 20.80
C ASN A 16 15.19 5.20 20.78
N ASP A 17 13.99 4.63 20.62
CA ASP A 17 13.77 3.18 20.56
C ASP A 17 13.22 2.77 19.19
N GLU A 18 14.15 2.35 18.33
CA GLU A 18 13.86 1.84 16.99
C GLU A 18 12.92 0.63 17.02
N LYS A 19 13.04 -0.26 18.02
CA LYS A 19 12.22 -1.49 18.07
C LYS A 19 10.76 -1.17 18.39
N SER A 20 10.54 -0.27 19.33
CA SER A 20 9.18 0.19 19.64
C SER A 20 8.57 0.93 18.46
N TRP A 21 9.33 1.82 17.82
CA TRP A 21 8.88 2.51 16.61
C TRP A 21 8.52 1.52 15.49
N GLN A 22 9.38 0.53 15.22
CA GLN A 22 9.14 -0.48 14.20
C GLN A 22 7.89 -1.32 14.51
N ARG A 23 7.71 -1.73 15.77
CA ARG A 23 6.52 -2.47 16.21
C ARG A 23 5.24 -1.68 15.95
N ASP A 24 5.22 -0.41 16.36
CA ASP A 24 4.04 0.45 16.19
C ASP A 24 3.78 0.78 14.72
N PHE A 25 4.83 1.03 13.93
CA PHE A 25 4.73 1.23 12.49
C PHE A 25 4.17 0.00 11.78
N LEU A 26 4.68 -1.20 12.09
CA LEU A 26 4.17 -2.45 11.51
C LEU A 26 2.73 -2.73 11.93
N ALA A 27 2.31 -2.33 13.13
CA ALA A 27 0.92 -2.47 13.55
C ALA A 27 -0.05 -1.71 12.64
N LEU A 28 0.34 -0.53 12.11
CA LEU A 28 -0.47 0.23 11.15
C LEU A 28 -0.75 -0.57 9.87
N THR A 29 0.19 -1.42 9.47
CA THR A 29 0.09 -2.21 8.23
C THR A 29 -0.91 -3.35 8.30
N ASN A 30 -1.40 -3.67 9.51
CA ASN A 30 -2.45 -4.66 9.72
C ASN A 30 -3.86 -4.09 9.51
N ALA A 31 -4.00 -2.79 9.26
CA ALA A 31 -5.27 -2.17 8.92
C ALA A 31 -5.64 -2.37 7.43
N ARG A 32 -6.94 -2.26 7.12
CA ARG A 32 -7.43 -2.24 5.73
C ARG A 32 -7.02 -0.95 5.01
N GLY A 33 -6.99 0.17 5.73
CA GLY A 33 -6.77 1.48 5.13
C GLY A 33 -7.99 1.99 4.36
N THR A 34 -7.93 3.23 3.87
CA THR A 34 -9.09 3.95 3.32
C THR A 34 -9.65 3.34 2.03
N PHE A 35 -8.82 2.66 1.24
CA PHE A 35 -9.25 2.07 -0.03
C PHE A 35 -9.87 0.68 0.09
N ASP A 36 -10.09 0.19 1.32
CA ASP A 36 -10.74 -1.09 1.62
C ASP A 36 -10.30 -2.25 0.70
N PRO A 37 -9.00 -2.58 0.66
CA PRO A 37 -8.42 -3.41 -0.38
C PRO A 37 -8.99 -4.82 -0.36
N TRP A 38 -9.07 -5.40 -1.55
CA TRP A 38 -9.66 -6.71 -1.82
C TRP A 38 -8.65 -7.63 -2.49
N ASP A 39 -8.61 -8.89 -2.05
CA ASP A 39 -7.77 -9.91 -2.61
C ASP A 39 -8.49 -10.62 -3.76
N THR A 40 -8.06 -10.37 -5.00
CA THR A 40 -8.69 -10.95 -6.20
C THR A 40 -8.48 -12.46 -6.36
N GLN A 41 -7.57 -13.09 -5.60
CA GLN A 41 -7.36 -14.54 -5.68
C GLN A 41 -8.23 -15.28 -4.67
N THR A 42 -8.36 -14.73 -3.47
CA THR A 42 -9.18 -15.36 -2.41
C THR A 42 -10.60 -14.82 -2.37
N CYS A 43 -10.87 -13.73 -3.09
CA CYS A 43 -12.14 -12.99 -3.06
C CYS A 43 -12.52 -12.60 -1.63
N GLN A 44 -11.58 -12.00 -0.89
CA GLN A 44 -11.77 -11.60 0.50
C GLN A 44 -11.17 -10.21 0.78
N PRO A 45 -11.68 -9.51 1.80
CA PRO A 45 -11.00 -8.39 2.43
C PRO A 45 -9.52 -8.67 2.70
N CYS A 46 -8.65 -7.70 2.43
CA CYS A 46 -7.25 -7.78 2.84
C CYS A 46 -6.78 -6.49 3.54
N THR A 47 -5.57 -6.54 4.09
CA THR A 47 -4.89 -5.36 4.64
C THR A 47 -4.23 -4.55 3.52
N LEU A 48 -3.86 -3.32 3.83
CA LEU A 48 -3.10 -2.47 2.91
C LEU A 48 -1.83 -3.18 2.39
N GLU A 49 -1.47 -2.90 1.14
CA GLU A 49 -0.29 -3.50 0.50
C GLU A 49 1.00 -3.05 1.20
N GLY A 50 1.07 -1.77 1.57
CA GLY A 50 2.25 -1.16 2.14
C GLY A 50 2.06 0.31 2.46
N ILE A 51 3.09 0.91 3.05
CA ILE A 51 3.13 2.32 3.44
C ILE A 51 4.39 2.93 2.82
N VAL A 52 4.24 4.09 2.16
CA VAL A 52 5.35 4.95 1.76
C VAL A 52 5.48 6.03 2.82
N SER A 53 6.68 6.18 3.39
CA SER A 53 6.99 7.19 4.39
C SER A 53 7.95 8.22 3.80
N ARG A 54 7.71 9.49 4.10
CA ARG A 54 8.60 10.59 3.77
C ARG A 54 8.64 11.61 4.89
N ASN A 55 9.67 12.46 4.92
CA ASN A 55 9.63 13.67 5.75
C ASN A 55 8.46 14.56 5.32
N HIS A 56 7.83 15.22 6.29
CA HIS A 56 6.74 16.16 6.06
C HIS A 56 7.18 17.32 5.16
N ASP A 57 8.33 17.90 5.48
CA ASP A 57 8.91 19.04 4.77
C ASP A 57 9.66 18.62 3.50
N ALA A 58 9.96 19.60 2.65
CA ALA A 58 10.74 19.38 1.44
C ALA A 58 12.21 19.02 1.75
N PHE A 59 12.80 18.19 0.91
CA PHE A 59 14.20 17.78 0.98
C PHE A 59 14.82 17.78 -0.41
N SER A 60 16.15 17.86 -0.48
CA SER A 60 16.88 17.78 -1.76
C SER A 60 16.68 16.42 -2.42
N VAL A 61 16.53 16.39 -3.74
CA VAL A 61 16.46 15.13 -4.51
C VAL A 61 17.73 14.29 -4.30
N ALA A 62 18.88 14.93 -4.05
CA ALA A 62 20.12 14.23 -3.73
C ALA A 62 20.02 13.37 -2.46
N ASP A 63 19.11 13.72 -1.54
CA ASP A 63 18.93 13.04 -0.26
C ASP A 63 17.72 12.08 -0.28
N PHE A 64 17.14 11.80 -1.45
CA PHE A 64 15.91 11.00 -1.56
C PHE A 64 15.99 9.66 -0.83
N SER A 65 17.13 8.94 -0.94
CA SER A 65 17.33 7.64 -0.30
C SER A 65 17.32 7.67 1.23
N HIS A 66 17.56 8.84 1.84
CA HIS A 66 17.55 9.01 3.30
C HIS A 66 16.19 9.49 3.82
N ASN A 67 15.38 10.10 2.95
CA ASN A 67 14.14 10.78 3.36
C ASN A 67 12.89 10.02 2.94
N VAL A 68 13.01 9.00 2.09
CA VAL A 68 11.88 8.21 1.59
C VAL A 68 12.19 6.73 1.71
N PHE A 69 11.27 6.00 2.34
CA PHE A 69 11.29 4.54 2.32
C PHE A 69 9.88 4.00 2.14
N LYS A 70 9.79 2.71 1.78
CA LYS A 70 8.52 2.00 1.71
C LYS A 70 8.61 0.67 2.43
N TYR A 71 7.54 0.36 3.13
CA TYR A 71 7.26 -0.99 3.59
C TYR A 71 6.24 -1.62 2.66
N VAL A 72 6.45 -2.88 2.29
CA VAL A 72 5.52 -3.67 1.49
C VAL A 72 5.28 -4.97 2.24
N ARG A 73 4.01 -5.36 2.39
CA ARG A 73 3.65 -6.57 3.11
C ARG A 73 4.29 -7.79 2.48
N LYS A 74 4.62 -8.77 3.31
CA LYS A 74 5.10 -10.06 2.82
C LYS A 74 4.06 -10.70 1.91
N ASN A 75 4.52 -11.34 0.84
CA ASN A 75 3.68 -12.02 -0.15
C ASN A 75 2.65 -11.10 -0.85
N HIS A 76 2.96 -9.80 -1.08
CA HIS A 76 2.11 -8.94 -1.91
C HIS A 76 2.09 -9.41 -3.38
N VAL A 77 3.22 -9.96 -3.87
CA VAL A 77 3.28 -10.64 -5.16
C VAL A 77 2.70 -12.04 -5.00
N LYS A 78 1.65 -12.33 -5.75
CA LYS A 78 0.90 -13.59 -5.65
C LYS A 78 0.99 -14.47 -6.90
N THR A 79 1.94 -14.19 -7.78
CA THR A 79 2.15 -14.96 -9.01
C THR A 79 3.63 -15.14 -9.28
N THR A 80 3.99 -16.33 -9.75
CA THR A 80 5.31 -16.65 -10.32
C THR A 80 5.34 -16.44 -11.83
N VAL A 81 4.19 -16.19 -12.44
CA VAL A 81 4.05 -16.00 -13.88
C VAL A 81 4.54 -14.61 -14.25
N HIS A 82 5.49 -14.57 -15.18
CA HIS A 82 6.06 -13.31 -15.63
C HIS A 82 5.04 -12.51 -16.47
N TRP A 83 4.77 -11.27 -16.05
CA TRP A 83 3.73 -10.40 -16.64
C TRP A 83 3.85 -10.23 -18.16
N LYS A 84 5.07 -10.09 -18.71
CA LYS A 84 5.29 -9.92 -20.16
C LYS A 84 4.63 -10.99 -21.06
N ARG A 85 4.39 -12.20 -20.55
CA ARG A 85 3.82 -13.31 -21.35
C ARG A 85 2.33 -13.56 -21.09
N HIS A 86 1.83 -13.14 -19.93
CA HIS A 86 0.48 -13.48 -19.46
C HIS A 86 -0.24 -12.27 -18.87
N TRP A 87 0.14 -11.05 -19.26
CA TRP A 87 -0.57 -9.86 -18.83
C TRP A 87 -2.00 -9.92 -19.34
N GLN A 88 -2.94 -9.78 -18.40
CA GLN A 88 -4.36 -9.61 -18.68
C GLN A 88 -4.81 -8.34 -17.96
N ARG A 89 -5.68 -7.58 -18.62
CA ARG A 89 -6.26 -6.39 -18.00
C ARG A 89 -7.23 -6.82 -16.91
N ALA A 90 -7.17 -6.17 -15.75
CA ALA A 90 -8.23 -6.28 -14.75
C ALA A 90 -9.54 -5.67 -15.30
N ARG A 91 -10.68 -6.32 -15.04
CA ARG A 91 -12.00 -5.78 -15.39
C ARG A 91 -12.22 -4.47 -14.62
N MET A 92 -12.79 -3.47 -15.27
CA MET A 92 -13.24 -2.24 -14.58
C MET A 92 -14.60 -2.46 -13.92
N ALA A 93 -14.94 -1.62 -12.93
CA ALA A 93 -16.19 -1.72 -12.18
C ALA A 93 -17.45 -1.82 -13.06
N HIS A 94 -17.51 -1.09 -14.19
CA HIS A 94 -18.65 -1.11 -15.11
C HIS A 94 -18.75 -2.37 -15.98
N GLU A 95 -17.73 -3.23 -15.97
CA GLU A 95 -17.71 -4.48 -16.73
C GLU A 95 -18.28 -5.65 -15.93
N PHE A 96 -18.52 -5.47 -14.62
CA PHE A 96 -19.18 -6.46 -13.76
C PHE A 96 -20.70 -6.43 -13.96
N VAL A 97 -21.33 -7.61 -14.07
CA VAL A 97 -22.80 -7.71 -14.18
C VAL A 97 -23.43 -7.31 -12.86
N TYR A 98 -24.64 -6.75 -12.87
CA TYR A 98 -25.36 -6.40 -11.64
C TYR A 98 -25.48 -7.61 -10.69
N GLY A 99 -24.90 -7.49 -9.50
CA GLY A 99 -24.86 -8.55 -8.48
C GLY A 99 -23.62 -9.46 -8.54
N GLU A 100 -22.76 -9.30 -9.55
CA GLU A 100 -21.44 -9.94 -9.62
C GLU A 100 -20.46 -9.16 -8.71
N GLN A 101 -19.79 -9.85 -7.79
CA GLN A 101 -18.76 -9.22 -6.94
C GLN A 101 -17.46 -9.02 -7.73
N SER A 102 -16.82 -7.86 -7.51
CA SER A 102 -15.51 -7.53 -8.10
C SER A 102 -14.34 -8.27 -7.47
#